data_AF-A0A7S0TLU6-F1
#
_entry.id   AF-A0A7S0TLU6-F1
#
_cell.length_a   1.000
_cell.length_b   1.000
_cell.length_c   1.000
_cell.angle_alpha   90.00
_cell.angle_beta   90.00
_cell.angle_gamma   90.00
#
_symmetry.space_group_name_H-M   'P 1'
#
loop_
_entity.id
_entity.type
_entity.pdbx_description
1 polymer ?
#
loop_
_entity_poly.entity_id
_entity_poly.type
_entity_poly.pdbx_seq_one_letter_code
_entity_poly.pdbx_strand_id
1 'polypeptide(L)'
;AAFPAQPVVRVVDVGGNVVASSSAAVTASLLTSGALGGLRAAAAAGGVATFTDLSVDTVSQQHTLQFSSGSLQPAAASVSVSLGPPLLLEVASAASGALGGGAFSAQPAVRVTDGGGNWLQGDNDTVVSALLHEPSPSLSLLHALPLPSGGAVRALPVEGGARSFAAVLSGGGGGG
;
A
#
# COMPACT_ATOMS: atom_id res chain seq x y z
N ALA A 1 8.13 3.01 1.24
CA ALA A 1 8.53 4.16 0.42
C ALA A 1 9.29 5.18 1.27
N ALA A 2 10.19 5.99 0.69
CA ALA A 2 10.82 7.12 1.39
C ALA A 2 9.80 8.24 1.65
N PHE A 3 9.97 8.96 2.75
CA PHE A 3 9.08 10.08 3.07
C PHE A 3 9.23 11.21 2.04
N PRO A 4 8.12 11.83 1.58
CA PRO A 4 8.14 12.87 0.55
C PRO A 4 8.88 14.13 1.03
N ALA A 5 8.79 14.43 2.33
CA ALA A 5 9.64 15.39 3.01
C ALA A 5 10.49 14.64 4.04
N GLN A 6 11.80 14.72 3.91
CA GLN A 6 12.70 14.07 4.85
C GLN A 6 12.77 14.85 6.17
N PRO A 7 12.73 14.17 7.33
CA PRO A 7 12.77 14.84 8.62
C PRO A 7 14.09 15.58 8.87
N VAL A 8 13.98 16.73 9.53
CA VAL A 8 15.12 17.52 10.02
C VAL A 8 14.89 17.82 11.48
N VAL A 9 15.85 17.46 12.33
CA VAL A 9 15.77 17.63 13.79
C VAL A 9 16.78 18.66 14.24
N ARG A 10 16.32 19.68 14.97
CA ARG A 10 17.18 20.73 15.56
C ARG A 10 17.43 20.42 17.02
N VAL A 11 18.69 20.43 17.43
CA VAL A 11 19.09 20.39 18.83
C VAL A 11 19.02 21.81 19.38
N VAL A 12 18.09 22.04 20.29
CA VAL A 12 17.84 23.36 20.88
C VAL A 12 18.13 23.38 22.38
N ASP A 13 18.52 24.54 22.88
CA ASP A 13 18.60 24.80 24.32
C ASP A 13 17.21 25.04 24.93
N VAL A 14 17.15 25.26 26.25
CA VAL A 14 15.91 25.56 26.98
C VAL A 14 15.23 26.86 26.51
N GLY A 15 15.98 27.77 25.88
CA GLY A 15 15.48 29.00 25.29
C GLY A 15 14.99 28.84 23.84
N GLY A 16 15.11 27.65 23.26
CA GLY A 16 14.71 27.37 21.87
C GLY A 16 15.76 27.72 20.81
N ASN A 17 16.98 28.09 21.22
CA ASN A 17 18.06 28.41 20.28
C ASN A 17 18.78 27.16 19.80
N VAL A 18 19.15 27.10 18.52
CA VAL A 18 19.94 25.97 17.99
C VAL A 18 21.33 26.00 18.59
N VAL A 19 21.74 24.87 19.17
CA VAL A 19 23.09 24.70 19.70
C VAL A 19 24.01 24.31 18.55
N ALA A 20 24.62 25.30 17.88
CA ALA A 20 25.42 25.09 16.68
C ALA A 20 26.66 24.21 16.89
N SER A 21 27.19 24.13 18.11
CA SER A 21 28.30 23.24 18.47
C SER A 21 27.88 21.79 18.71
N SER A 22 26.57 21.49 18.71
CA SER A 22 26.08 20.14 19.01
C SER A 22 26.33 19.18 17.85
N SER A 23 26.92 18.03 18.21
CA SER A 23 27.14 16.87 17.34
C SER A 23 26.34 15.65 17.79
N ALA A 24 25.20 15.87 18.46
CA ALA A 24 24.38 14.80 19.03
C ALA A 24 23.91 13.81 17.96
N ALA A 25 24.00 12.51 18.24
CA ALA A 25 23.47 11.46 17.38
C ALA A 25 21.97 11.30 17.63
N VAL A 26 21.14 11.63 16.64
CA VAL A 26 19.68 11.54 16.72
C VAL A 26 19.22 10.26 16.03
N THR A 27 18.48 9.44 16.75
CA THR A 27 17.91 8.18 16.24
C THR A 27 16.41 8.35 16.04
N ALA A 28 15.93 7.99 14.85
CA ALA A 28 14.53 7.91 14.50
C ALA A 28 13.96 6.51 14.82
N SER A 29 12.81 6.49 15.49
CA SER A 29 12.00 5.31 15.73
C SER A 29 10.55 5.58 15.31
N LEU A 30 9.79 4.50 15.11
CA LEU A 30 8.38 4.57 14.77
C LEU A 30 7.57 4.17 15.99
N LEU A 31 6.59 5.00 16.38
CA LEU A 31 5.65 4.70 17.46
C LEU A 31 4.39 3.96 16.97
N THR A 32 4.20 3.92 15.65
CA THR A 32 3.11 3.22 14.97
C THR A 32 3.58 1.90 14.37
N SER A 33 2.67 1.13 13.77
CA SER A 33 3.01 -0.09 13.03
C SER A 33 3.86 0.19 11.78
N GLY A 34 4.69 -0.80 11.43
CA GLY A 34 5.63 -0.76 10.30
C GLY A 34 7.08 -0.85 10.76
N ALA A 35 7.97 -0.93 9.78
CA ALA A 35 9.40 -0.88 9.95
C ALA A 35 9.97 0.34 9.22
N LEU A 36 10.82 1.11 9.92
CA LEU A 36 11.59 2.15 9.26
C LEU A 36 12.61 1.53 8.29
N GLY A 37 13.01 2.26 7.27
CA GLY A 37 14.12 1.92 6.37
C GLY A 37 15.07 3.11 6.20
N GLY A 38 16.17 2.88 5.47
CA GLY A 38 17.18 3.92 5.19
C GLY A 38 18.02 4.33 6.42
N LEU A 39 18.51 5.57 6.41
CA LEU A 39 19.28 6.17 7.48
C LEU A 39 18.36 6.47 8.68
N ARG A 40 18.45 5.63 9.73
CA ARG A 40 17.66 5.80 10.97
C ARG A 40 18.39 6.57 12.06
N ALA A 41 19.67 6.85 11.89
CA ALA A 41 20.46 7.63 12.83
C ALA A 41 21.29 8.68 12.08
N ALA A 42 21.15 9.94 12.46
CA ALA A 42 21.86 11.06 11.87
C ALA A 42 22.58 11.85 12.96
N ALA A 43 23.87 12.13 12.77
CA ALA A 43 24.61 13.03 13.64
C ALA A 43 24.23 14.48 13.30
N ALA A 44 24.01 15.29 14.34
CA ALA A 44 23.81 16.71 14.14
C ALA A 44 25.09 17.38 13.62
N ALA A 45 24.96 18.23 12.62
CA ALA A 45 26.00 19.13 12.15
C ALA A 45 25.48 20.56 12.27
N GLY A 46 26.18 21.42 13.00
CA GLY A 46 25.65 22.75 13.29
C GLY A 46 24.40 22.70 14.19
N GLY A 47 24.23 21.67 15.01
CA GLY A 47 23.02 21.44 15.80
C GLY A 47 21.81 20.94 14.99
N VAL A 48 21.98 20.53 13.74
CA VAL A 48 20.90 20.03 12.87
C VAL A 48 21.20 18.61 12.41
N ALA A 49 20.35 17.65 12.76
CA ALA A 49 20.41 16.28 12.27
C ALA A 49 19.44 16.13 11.08
N THR A 50 19.99 15.79 9.92
CA THR A 50 19.24 15.65 8.67
C THR A 50 19.16 14.19 8.28
N PHE A 51 17.94 13.72 8.03
CA PHE A 51 17.68 12.40 7.46
C PHE A 51 17.51 12.57 5.94
N THR A 52 17.95 11.61 5.13
CA THR A 52 17.97 11.76 3.66
C THR A 52 17.17 10.71 2.90
N ASP A 53 17.00 9.53 3.50
CA ASP A 53 16.36 8.36 2.89
C ASP A 53 15.49 7.59 3.91
N LEU A 54 15.07 8.28 4.98
CA LEU A 54 14.17 7.69 5.96
C LEU A 54 12.86 7.30 5.27
N SER A 55 12.46 6.05 5.48
CA SER A 55 11.34 5.40 4.81
C SER A 55 10.55 4.55 5.80
N VAL A 56 9.33 4.17 5.42
CA VAL A 56 8.52 3.17 6.12
C VAL A 56 7.92 2.21 5.08
N ASP A 57 7.75 0.94 5.47
CA ASP A 57 7.25 -0.13 4.62
C ASP A 57 5.71 -0.25 4.62
N THR A 58 5.04 0.40 5.56
CA THR A 58 3.59 0.41 5.67
C THR A 58 2.99 1.71 5.13
N VAL A 59 1.77 1.60 4.62
CA VAL A 59 0.95 2.73 4.20
C VAL A 59 0.08 3.14 5.38
N SER A 60 0.15 4.41 5.76
CA SER A 60 -0.74 5.01 6.77
C SER A 60 -0.73 6.52 6.60
N GLN A 61 -1.91 7.12 6.77
CA GLN A 61 -2.04 8.58 6.81
C GLN A 61 -1.52 9.19 8.12
N GLN A 62 -1.17 8.37 9.12
CA GLN A 62 -0.73 8.84 10.43
C GLN A 62 0.36 7.94 11.01
N HIS A 63 1.58 8.07 10.49
CA HIS A 63 2.78 7.54 11.14
C HIS A 63 3.33 8.57 12.12
N THR A 64 3.65 8.13 13.34
CA THR A 64 4.30 8.98 14.34
C THR A 64 5.75 8.55 14.50
N LEU A 65 6.67 9.41 14.05
CA LEU A 65 8.10 9.27 14.25
C LEU A 65 8.48 9.87 15.61
N GLN A 66 9.36 9.19 16.33
CA GLN A 66 10.02 9.71 17.51
C GLN A 66 11.52 9.82 17.24
N PHE A 67 12.10 10.96 17.63
CA PHE A 67 13.52 11.24 17.51
C PHE A 67 14.10 11.35 18.91
N SER A 68 15.10 10.51 19.22
CA SER A 68 15.75 10.48 20.53
C SER A 68 17.26 10.64 20.40
N SER A 69 17.89 11.22 21.42
CA SER A 69 19.34 11.40 21.47
C SER A 69 19.83 11.47 22.91
N GLY A 70 20.48 10.40 23.40
CA GLY A 70 21.03 10.35 24.76
C GLY A 70 20.02 10.75 25.83
N SER A 71 20.34 11.79 26.61
CA SER A 71 19.50 12.35 27.68
C SER A 71 18.62 13.53 27.24
N LEU A 72 18.63 13.90 25.96
CA LEU A 72 17.77 14.97 25.45
C LEU A 72 16.30 14.54 25.46
N GLN A 73 15.41 15.51 25.64
CA GLN A 73 13.97 15.27 25.51
C GLN A 73 13.64 14.81 24.08
N PRO A 74 12.91 13.69 23.91
CA PRO A 74 12.53 13.22 22.59
C PRO A 74 11.62 14.20 21.86
N ALA A 75 11.79 14.32 20.55
CA ALA A 75 10.86 15.03 19.68
C ALA A 75 9.98 14.03 18.92
N ALA A 76 8.77 14.44 18.53
CA ALA A 76 7.88 13.62 17.72
C ALA A 76 7.39 14.41 16.50
N ALA A 77 7.18 13.70 15.38
CA ALA A 77 6.60 14.27 14.17
C ALA A 77 5.64 13.28 13.53
N SER A 78 4.56 13.79 12.95
CA SER A 78 3.61 12.99 12.17
C SER A 78 3.96 13.08 10.69
N VAL A 79 3.89 11.94 10.00
CA VAL A 79 4.09 11.85 8.56
C VAL A 79 3.03 10.94 7.96
N SER A 80 2.57 11.28 6.76
CA SER A 80 1.64 10.48 5.99
C SER A 80 2.35 9.77 4.85
N VAL A 81 1.97 8.52 4.63
CA VAL A 81 2.36 7.71 3.49
C VAL A 81 1.07 7.20 2.85
N SER A 82 0.80 7.69 1.64
CA SER A 82 -0.37 7.34 0.86
C SER A 82 -0.06 6.22 -0.13
N LEU A 83 -1.11 5.53 -0.59
CA LEU A 83 -1.03 4.63 -1.73
C LEU A 83 -0.62 5.40 -3.00
N GLY A 84 0.13 4.74 -3.87
CA GLY A 84 0.31 5.21 -5.25
C GLY A 84 -0.96 5.02 -6.10
N PRO A 85 -0.98 5.55 -7.33
CA PRO A 85 -2.05 5.25 -8.27
C PRO A 85 -2.08 3.74 -8.60
N PRO A 86 -3.26 3.18 -8.96
CA PRO A 86 -3.38 1.80 -9.41
C PRO A 86 -2.46 1.55 -10.60
N LEU A 87 -1.66 0.48 -10.56
CA LEU A 87 -0.71 0.17 -11.63
C LEU A 87 -0.63 -1.32 -11.96
N LEU A 88 -0.78 -2.20 -10.98
CA LEU A 88 -0.53 -3.62 -11.10
C LEU A 88 -1.79 -4.44 -10.73
N LEU A 89 -1.88 -5.64 -11.30
CA LEU A 89 -2.86 -6.66 -10.95
C LEU A 89 -2.13 -7.87 -10.37
N GLU A 90 -2.61 -8.37 -9.23
CA GLU A 90 -2.04 -9.54 -8.56
C GLU A 90 -3.12 -10.59 -8.32
N VAL A 91 -2.79 -11.86 -8.54
CA VAL A 91 -3.72 -12.98 -8.25
C VAL A 91 -3.77 -13.17 -6.73
N ALA A 92 -4.94 -12.92 -6.15
CA ALA A 92 -5.19 -13.12 -4.72
C ALA A 92 -5.57 -14.57 -4.40
N SER A 93 -6.30 -15.23 -5.30
CA SER A 93 -6.60 -16.66 -5.23
C SER A 93 -6.73 -17.26 -6.61
N ALA A 94 -6.15 -18.45 -6.80
CA ALA A 94 -6.31 -19.22 -8.03
C ALA A 94 -7.63 -19.98 -8.04
N ALA A 95 -8.19 -20.19 -9.24
CA ALA A 95 -9.34 -21.04 -9.42
C ALA A 95 -8.97 -22.53 -9.24
N SER A 96 -9.86 -23.34 -8.66
CA SER A 96 -9.64 -24.80 -8.60
C SER A 96 -10.94 -25.62 -8.48
N GLY A 97 -10.83 -26.93 -8.70
CA GLY A 97 -11.89 -27.91 -8.42
C GLY A 97 -13.12 -27.83 -9.33
N ALA A 98 -12.95 -27.42 -10.58
CA ALA A 98 -14.03 -27.49 -11.57
C ALA A 98 -14.11 -28.86 -12.25
N LEU A 99 -15.33 -29.31 -12.51
CA LEU A 99 -15.65 -30.33 -13.52
C LEU A 99 -16.21 -29.63 -14.77
N GLY A 100 -16.13 -30.28 -15.93
CA GLY A 100 -16.65 -29.72 -17.19
C GLY A 100 -18.10 -29.23 -17.05
N GLY A 101 -18.35 -27.98 -17.46
CA GLY A 101 -19.66 -27.33 -17.32
C GLY A 101 -20.00 -26.80 -15.92
N GLY A 102 -19.26 -27.21 -14.89
CA GLY A 102 -19.42 -26.74 -13.50
C GLY A 102 -18.78 -25.38 -13.24
N ALA A 103 -19.11 -24.77 -12.09
CA ALA A 103 -18.34 -23.66 -11.55
C ALA A 103 -17.09 -24.19 -10.81
N PHE A 104 -16.06 -23.36 -10.67
CA PHE A 104 -14.96 -23.67 -9.76
C PHE A 104 -15.45 -23.76 -8.32
N SER A 105 -14.97 -24.74 -7.57
CA SER A 105 -15.24 -24.82 -6.14
C SER A 105 -14.49 -23.73 -5.37
N ALA A 106 -13.29 -23.37 -5.83
CA ALA A 106 -12.58 -22.17 -5.41
C ALA A 106 -12.60 -21.14 -6.55
N GLN A 107 -13.21 -19.97 -6.31
CA GLN A 107 -13.29 -18.91 -7.31
C GLN A 107 -11.96 -18.16 -7.42
N PRO A 108 -11.54 -17.76 -8.64
CA PRO A 108 -10.38 -16.91 -8.80
C PRO A 108 -10.69 -15.49 -8.30
N ALA A 109 -9.71 -14.88 -7.64
CA ALA A 109 -9.75 -13.48 -7.24
C ALA A 109 -8.45 -12.78 -7.61
N VAL A 110 -8.56 -11.52 -8.01
CA VAL A 110 -7.42 -10.64 -8.25
C VAL A 110 -7.53 -9.44 -7.32
N ARG A 111 -6.43 -8.72 -7.10
CA ARG A 111 -6.39 -7.44 -6.38
C ARG A 111 -5.62 -6.42 -7.20
N VAL A 112 -6.00 -5.15 -7.10
CA VAL A 112 -5.26 -4.03 -7.69
C VAL A 112 -4.22 -3.55 -6.69
N THR A 113 -3.00 -3.37 -7.17
CA THR A 113 -1.89 -2.84 -6.37
C THR A 113 -1.26 -1.62 -7.04
N ASP A 114 -0.60 -0.78 -6.25
CA ASP A 114 0.20 0.32 -6.78
C ASP A 114 1.54 -0.23 -7.32
N GLY A 115 2.36 0.64 -7.91
CA GLY A 115 3.68 0.24 -8.39
C GLY A 115 4.65 -0.26 -7.31
N GLY A 116 4.33 -0.04 -6.03
CA GLY A 116 5.07 -0.56 -4.88
C GLY A 116 4.53 -1.90 -4.35
N GLY A 117 3.47 -2.45 -4.96
CA GLY A 117 2.84 -3.69 -4.50
C GLY A 117 1.87 -3.50 -3.33
N ASN A 118 1.54 -2.26 -2.95
CA ASN A 118 0.56 -2.02 -1.89
C ASN A 118 -0.84 -2.28 -2.41
N TRP A 119 -1.67 -2.98 -1.64
CA TRP A 119 -3.04 -3.28 -2.03
C TRP A 119 -3.96 -2.04 -1.91
N LEU A 120 -4.60 -1.67 -3.01
CA LEU A 120 -5.63 -0.62 -3.04
C LEU A 120 -6.96 -1.21 -2.59
N GLN A 121 -7.15 -1.30 -1.28
CA GLN A 121 -8.39 -1.79 -0.69
C GLN A 121 -9.54 -0.82 -1.00
N GLY A 122 -10.54 -1.29 -1.73
CA GLY A 122 -11.73 -0.51 -2.08
C GLY A 122 -11.66 0.22 -3.44
N ASP A 123 -10.64 -0.04 -4.26
CA ASP A 123 -10.66 0.41 -5.66
C ASP A 123 -11.88 -0.17 -6.40
N ASN A 124 -12.76 0.74 -6.84
CA ASN A 124 -14.00 0.47 -7.55
C ASN A 124 -14.02 1.07 -8.96
N ASP A 125 -12.95 1.74 -9.38
CA ASP A 125 -12.85 2.43 -10.67
C ASP A 125 -12.10 1.57 -11.71
N THR A 126 -11.18 0.70 -11.27
CA THR A 126 -10.43 -0.17 -12.17
C THR A 126 -11.29 -1.32 -12.71
N VAL A 127 -11.48 -1.37 -14.03
CA VAL A 127 -12.15 -2.48 -14.70
C VAL A 127 -11.14 -3.54 -15.14
N VAL A 128 -11.33 -4.78 -14.66
CA VAL A 128 -10.48 -5.93 -15.01
C VAL A 128 -11.28 -6.90 -15.89
N SER A 129 -10.76 -7.20 -17.08
CA SER A 129 -11.26 -8.28 -17.92
C SER A 129 -10.36 -9.51 -17.77
N ALA A 130 -10.95 -10.68 -17.66
CA ALA A 130 -10.22 -11.92 -17.58
C ALA A 130 -10.67 -12.89 -18.68
N LEU A 131 -9.71 -13.64 -19.21
CA LEU A 131 -9.90 -14.58 -20.30
C LEU A 131 -9.35 -15.93 -19.89
N LEU A 132 -10.11 -16.98 -20.17
CA LEU A 132 -9.61 -18.34 -20.04
C LEU A 132 -8.72 -18.60 -21.26
N HIS A 133 -7.41 -18.64 -21.05
CA HIS A 133 -6.48 -19.04 -22.10
C HIS A 133 -6.42 -20.56 -22.13
N GLU A 134 -7.18 -21.16 -23.04
CA GLU A 134 -6.84 -22.47 -23.56
C GLU A 134 -5.53 -22.33 -24.35
N PRO A 135 -4.56 -23.24 -24.26
CA PRO A 135 -3.33 -23.19 -25.06
C PRO A 135 -3.56 -23.44 -26.57
N SER A 136 -4.67 -22.96 -27.15
CA SER A 136 -5.00 -23.04 -28.58
C SER A 136 -5.79 -21.81 -29.07
N PRO A 137 -5.56 -21.34 -30.31
CA PRO A 137 -5.74 -19.94 -30.66
C PRO A 137 -7.11 -19.65 -31.28
N SER A 138 -8.05 -19.08 -30.53
CA SER A 138 -9.16 -18.34 -31.17
C SER A 138 -9.98 -17.46 -30.23
N LEU A 139 -10.00 -16.17 -30.61
CA LEU A 139 -10.96 -15.09 -30.35
C LEU A 139 -10.79 -14.20 -29.10
N SER A 140 -10.34 -12.97 -29.40
CA SER A 140 -10.51 -11.74 -28.62
C SER A 140 -11.81 -11.02 -29.02
N LEU A 141 -12.58 -10.46 -28.07
CA LEU A 141 -12.71 -9.01 -27.84
C LEU A 141 -13.65 -8.72 -26.64
N LEU A 142 -13.26 -7.71 -25.86
CA LEU A 142 -13.80 -7.18 -24.61
C LEU A 142 -15.26 -6.67 -24.66
N HIS A 143 -15.91 -6.69 -23.49
CA HIS A 143 -16.91 -5.68 -23.13
C HIS A 143 -16.83 -5.35 -21.64
N ALA A 144 -16.53 -4.09 -21.30
CA ALA A 144 -16.48 -3.56 -19.95
C ALA A 144 -17.78 -2.80 -19.65
N LEU A 145 -18.46 -3.13 -18.54
CA LEU A 145 -19.59 -2.35 -18.01
C LEU A 145 -19.17 -1.68 -16.69
N PRO A 146 -19.59 -0.42 -16.41
CA PRO A 146 -19.36 0.21 -15.12
C PRO A 146 -20.31 -0.38 -14.05
N LEU A 147 -19.82 -0.57 -12.83
CA LEU A 147 -20.61 -1.11 -11.69
C LEU A 147 -21.15 0.03 -10.79
N PRO A 148 -22.42 0.00 -10.36
CA PRO A 148 -22.95 0.93 -9.38
C PRO A 148 -22.58 0.53 -7.93
N SER A 149 -22.53 1.54 -7.07
CA SER A 149 -22.14 1.48 -5.65
C SER A 149 -22.89 0.42 -4.83
N GLY A 150 -22.13 -0.49 -4.21
CA GLY A 150 -22.57 -1.35 -3.10
C GLY A 150 -23.38 -2.58 -3.51
N GLY A 151 -22.72 -3.74 -3.62
CA GLY A 151 -23.41 -5.04 -3.68
C GLY A 151 -22.61 -6.15 -4.37
N ALA A 152 -22.64 -7.35 -3.77
CA ALA A 152 -22.04 -8.57 -4.26
C ALA A 152 -22.60 -9.02 -5.62
N VAL A 153 -21.76 -9.62 -6.48
CA VAL A 153 -22.21 -10.20 -7.76
C VAL A 153 -22.55 -11.68 -7.57
N ARG A 154 -23.81 -12.01 -7.83
CA ARG A 154 -24.35 -13.38 -7.89
C ARG A 154 -24.17 -13.88 -9.32
N ALA A 155 -23.56 -15.05 -9.52
CA ALA A 155 -23.47 -15.65 -10.84
C ALA A 155 -24.87 -16.10 -11.33
N LEU A 156 -25.29 -15.62 -12.50
CA LEU A 156 -26.36 -16.24 -13.28
C LEU A 156 -25.70 -17.00 -14.45
N PRO A 157 -26.02 -18.29 -14.67
CA PRO A 157 -25.51 -19.01 -15.81
C PRO A 157 -26.06 -18.38 -17.10
N VAL A 158 -25.19 -18.01 -18.02
CA VAL A 158 -25.58 -17.79 -19.42
C VAL A 158 -25.51 -19.14 -20.12
N GLU A 159 -26.65 -19.64 -20.57
CA GLU A 159 -26.73 -20.81 -21.45
C GLU A 159 -25.93 -20.52 -22.73
N GLY A 160 -25.02 -21.42 -23.07
CA GLY A 160 -24.36 -21.43 -24.38
C GLY A 160 -22.94 -20.87 -24.42
N GLY A 161 -21.96 -21.76 -24.22
CA GLY A 161 -20.75 -21.82 -25.04
C GLY A 161 -19.60 -20.81 -24.81
N ALA A 162 -19.83 -19.64 -24.23
CA ALA A 162 -18.77 -18.68 -23.95
C ALA A 162 -18.88 -18.17 -22.51
N ARG A 163 -17.94 -18.56 -21.64
CA ARG A 163 -17.95 -18.19 -20.22
C ARG A 163 -16.91 -17.11 -19.96
N SER A 164 -17.26 -15.88 -20.30
CA SER A 164 -16.59 -14.69 -19.77
C SER A 164 -16.67 -14.74 -18.24
N PHE A 165 -15.58 -14.46 -17.53
CA PHE A 165 -15.60 -14.25 -16.09
C PHE A 165 -15.07 -12.86 -15.78
N ALA A 166 -15.78 -12.12 -14.93
CA ALA A 166 -15.27 -10.89 -14.33
C ALA A 166 -14.67 -11.28 -12.97
N ALA A 167 -13.38 -11.01 -12.77
CA ALA A 167 -12.75 -11.17 -11.47
C ALA A 167 -13.11 -9.97 -10.58
N VAL A 168 -13.67 -10.23 -9.39
CA VAL A 168 -13.98 -9.19 -8.41
C VAL A 168 -12.79 -9.02 -7.46
N LEU A 169 -12.38 -7.77 -7.24
CA LEU A 169 -11.42 -7.40 -6.20
C LEU A 169 -12.15 -7.38 -4.86
N SER A 170 -11.78 -8.27 -3.92
CA SER A 170 -12.43 -8.33 -2.60
C SER A 170 -11.87 -7.27 -1.66
N GLY A 171 -12.47 -6.07 -1.63
CA GLY A 171 -12.22 -5.06 -0.59
C GLY A 171 -12.89 -5.44 0.72
N GLY A 172 -12.12 -5.86 1.72
CA GLY A 172 -12.62 -6.12 3.07
C GLY A 172 -12.98 -4.82 3.79
N GLY A 173 -14.25 -4.43 3.75
CA GLY A 173 -14.81 -3.36 4.59
C GLY A 173 -15.45 -3.95 5.84
N GLY A 174 -14.79 -3.80 6.98
CA GLY A 174 -15.39 -4.04 8.30
C GLY A 174 -16.20 -2.84 8.79
N GLY A 175 -17.16 -3.13 9.67
CA GLY A 175 -18.01 -2.18 10.40
C GLY A 175 -19.49 -2.50 10.16
N GLY A 176 -20.36 -2.60 11.15
CA GLY A 176 -20.35 -2.33 12.59
C GLY A 176 -21.78 -2.44 13.06
#